data_AF-A0A3D5Z9U9-F1
#
_entry.id   AF-A0A3D5Z9U9-F1
#
_cell.length_a   1.000
_cell.length_b   1.000
_cell.length_c   1.000
_cell.angle_alpha   90.00
_cell.angle_beta   90.00
_cell.angle_gamma   90.00
#
_symmetry.space_group_name_H-M   'P 1'
#
loop_
_entity.id
_entity.type
_entity.pdbx_description
1 polymer ?
#
loop_
_entity_poly.entity_id
_entity_poly.type
_entity_poly.pdbx_seq_one_letter_code
_entity_poly.pdbx_strand_id
1 'polypeptide(L)'
;MRLKNFILVLISAVLALPAFSQDLIITELTDPNNSSTTGRYVEIYNSSDSDIDLNAGYALQRWTNANAGPQSPVNLTGIIPAGEFYVVCNDAAKFLATYGTAASQDVGTGGVADSNGDDHIALLDPNGNILDIYGTPGQDGTISAGGTSEFEDGRAERKCGTSAAAIFVPADWNMDHDSGGGDGSLNAPEGGFDPFSWTDDAGNPCAQAQDICPGADVEIAASNYQYLPATIDVEAGTAVGWVNYGGNHNVNGITNSITNAAFNNPEEFSLGSMIGNASGVCLGTITFTVPGVYNYDCSIGNHAANGMVASITVLGSVLGCTDSDACNYDPLATADDMSCDYSCIG
;
A
#
# COMPACT_ATOMS: atom_id res chain seq x y z
N MET A 1 5.16 -67.97 6.83
CA MET A 1 4.27 -66.79 6.97
C MET A 1 5.05 -65.55 6.59
N ARG A 2 4.59 -64.77 5.61
CA ARG A 2 5.27 -63.54 5.16
C ARG A 2 5.01 -62.43 6.18
N LEU A 3 6.07 -61.85 6.75
CA LEU A 3 6.00 -60.61 7.53
C LEU A 3 5.72 -59.46 6.55
N LYS A 4 4.62 -58.73 6.73
CA LYS A 4 4.32 -57.50 5.99
C LYS A 4 4.95 -56.33 6.74
N ASN A 5 5.90 -55.64 6.11
CA ASN A 5 6.42 -54.36 6.58
C ASN A 5 5.31 -53.30 6.46
N PHE A 6 4.89 -52.73 7.59
CA PHE A 6 4.05 -51.54 7.61
C PHE A 6 4.96 -50.31 7.54
N ILE A 7 4.93 -49.60 6.42
CA ILE A 7 5.52 -48.27 6.29
C ILE A 7 4.54 -47.31 6.98
N LEU A 8 4.95 -46.76 8.12
CA LEU A 8 4.22 -45.71 8.83
C LEU A 8 4.47 -44.40 8.08
N VAL A 9 3.50 -43.96 7.28
CA VAL A 9 3.54 -42.64 6.63
C VAL A 9 3.15 -41.60 7.68
N LEU A 10 4.14 -40.88 8.21
CA LEU A 10 3.92 -39.68 9.01
C LEU A 10 3.41 -38.58 8.07
N ILE A 11 2.10 -38.36 8.05
CA ILE A 11 1.48 -37.18 7.43
C ILE A 11 1.73 -36.02 8.41
N SER A 12 2.76 -35.22 8.13
CA SER A 12 2.98 -33.96 8.83
C SER A 12 1.92 -32.97 8.37
N ALA A 13 0.86 -32.80 9.17
CA ALA A 13 -0.12 -31.74 8.94
C ALA A 13 0.59 -30.40 9.24
N VAL A 14 0.95 -29.67 8.18
CA VAL A 14 1.35 -28.27 8.30
C VAL A 14 0.10 -27.50 8.73
N LEU A 15 0.04 -27.19 10.02
CA LEU A 15 -0.95 -26.27 10.56
C LEU A 15 -0.55 -24.88 10.07
N ALA A 16 -1.19 -24.39 9.02
CA ALA A 16 -1.07 -22.99 8.61
C ALA A 16 -1.62 -22.14 9.77
N LEU A 17 -0.72 -21.48 10.49
CA LEU A 17 -1.09 -20.43 11.43
C LEU A 17 -1.73 -19.30 10.61
N PRO A 18 -2.78 -18.62 11.12
CA PRO A 18 -3.25 -17.40 10.48
C PRO A 18 -2.06 -16.44 10.38
N ALA A 19 -1.77 -15.97 9.18
CA ALA A 19 -0.90 -14.82 9.01
C ALA A 19 -1.58 -13.67 9.75
N PHE A 20 -0.97 -13.19 10.83
CA PHE A 20 -1.37 -11.92 11.40
C PHE A 20 -1.00 -10.87 10.35
N SER A 21 -2.00 -10.20 9.79
CA SER A 21 -1.75 -8.94 9.10
C SER A 21 -1.07 -8.02 10.10
N GLN A 22 0.04 -7.40 9.69
CA GLN A 22 0.66 -6.36 10.49
C GLN A 22 0.01 -5.04 10.10
N ASP A 23 -0.80 -4.51 11.01
CA ASP A 23 -1.75 -3.44 10.72
C ASP A 23 -1.14 -2.03 10.78
N LEU A 24 0.08 -1.90 11.29
CA LEU A 24 0.85 -0.65 11.26
C LEU A 24 2.14 -0.87 10.46
N ILE A 25 2.55 0.13 9.69
CA ILE A 25 3.77 0.11 8.90
C ILE A 25 4.45 1.48 8.95
N ILE A 26 5.77 1.52 9.03
CA ILE A 26 6.57 2.74 8.84
C ILE A 26 6.61 3.04 7.35
N THR A 27 6.12 4.22 6.97
CA THR A 27 6.04 4.68 5.58
C THR A 27 7.13 5.68 5.23
N GLU A 28 7.64 6.43 6.20
CA GLU A 28 8.69 7.41 5.94
C GLU A 28 9.58 7.68 7.16
N LEU A 29 10.88 7.90 6.92
CA LEU A 29 11.84 8.44 7.88
C LEU A 29 12.63 9.58 7.22
N THR A 30 12.86 10.67 7.96
CA THR A 30 13.43 11.89 7.35
C THR A 30 14.64 12.43 8.09
N ASP A 31 15.64 12.83 7.32
CA ASP A 31 16.76 13.64 7.76
C ASP A 31 17.11 14.69 6.69
N PRO A 32 16.30 15.75 6.52
CA PRO A 32 16.53 16.70 5.44
C PRO A 32 17.90 17.40 5.55
N ASN A 33 18.53 17.73 4.43
CA ASN A 33 19.79 18.50 4.36
C ASN A 33 19.73 19.85 5.11
N ASN A 34 18.53 20.41 5.30
CA ASN A 34 18.28 21.62 6.07
C ASN A 34 17.70 21.36 7.48
N SER A 35 17.94 20.17 8.06
CA SER A 35 17.47 19.69 9.37
C SER A 35 17.79 20.60 10.55
N SER A 36 18.81 21.46 10.42
CA SER A 36 19.09 22.49 11.43
C SER A 36 17.89 23.43 11.67
N THR A 37 17.07 23.66 10.63
CA THR A 37 15.89 24.54 10.65
C THR A 37 14.57 23.83 10.40
N THR A 38 14.59 22.59 9.89
CA THR A 38 13.39 21.80 9.59
C THR A 38 13.12 20.72 10.64
N GLY A 39 11.87 20.25 10.70
CA GLY A 39 11.49 19.16 11.58
C GLY A 39 11.76 17.82 10.92
N ARG A 40 12.39 16.89 11.64
CA ARG A 40 12.51 15.48 11.24
C ARG A 40 11.31 14.71 11.76
N TYR A 41 10.98 13.61 11.10
CA TYR A 41 9.89 12.76 11.51
C TYR A 41 10.06 11.29 11.11
N VAL A 42 9.27 10.46 11.78
CA VAL A 42 8.95 9.08 11.41
C VAL A 42 7.45 9.02 11.20
N GLU A 43 7.03 8.50 10.06
CA GLU A 43 5.63 8.32 9.70
C GLU A 43 5.21 6.86 9.80
N ILE A 44 4.02 6.65 10.37
CA ILE A 44 3.38 5.35 10.51
C ILE A 44 2.01 5.41 9.84
N TYR A 45 1.67 4.40 9.06
CA TYR A 45 0.36 4.22 8.44
C TYR A 45 -0.39 3.04 9.08
N ASN A 46 -1.69 3.21 9.29
CA ASN A 46 -2.59 2.11 9.65
C ASN A 46 -3.22 1.49 8.41
N SER A 47 -2.70 0.33 8.02
CA SER A 47 -3.15 -0.43 6.85
C SER A 47 -4.38 -1.31 7.13
N SER A 48 -4.89 -1.35 8.36
CA SER A 48 -6.09 -2.11 8.68
C SER A 48 -7.38 -1.36 8.37
N ASP A 49 -8.49 -2.10 8.44
CA ASP A 49 -9.87 -1.61 8.31
C ASP A 49 -10.46 -1.10 9.64
N SER A 50 -9.64 -0.97 10.69
CA SER A 50 -10.09 -0.57 12.02
C SER A 50 -9.18 0.45 12.70
N ASP A 51 -9.75 1.25 13.58
CA ASP A 51 -9.00 2.20 14.41
C ASP A 51 -8.07 1.46 15.38
N ILE A 52 -6.81 1.89 15.45
CA ILE A 52 -5.79 1.31 16.33
C ILE A 52 -5.51 2.26 17.50
N ASP A 53 -5.74 1.78 18.72
CA ASP A 53 -5.38 2.49 19.95
C ASP A 53 -3.90 2.30 20.30
N LEU A 54 -3.09 3.33 20.04
CA LEU A 54 -1.65 3.32 20.31
C LEU A 54 -1.34 3.27 21.81
N ASN A 55 -2.27 3.72 22.66
CA ASN A 55 -2.11 3.65 24.11
C ASN A 55 -2.05 2.20 24.64
N ALA A 56 -2.39 1.20 23.81
CA ALA A 56 -2.26 -0.21 24.13
C ALA A 56 -0.82 -0.65 24.42
N GLY A 57 0.19 0.16 24.06
CA GLY A 57 1.60 -0.10 24.33
C GLY A 57 2.50 -0.08 23.10
N TYR A 58 1.99 0.41 21.97
CA TYR A 58 2.80 0.60 20.78
C TYR A 58 3.89 1.65 21.03
N ALA A 59 5.08 1.45 20.47
CA ALA A 59 6.22 2.32 20.71
C ALA A 59 7.14 2.37 19.48
N LEU A 60 7.88 3.46 19.35
CA LEU A 60 9.03 3.54 18.45
C LEU A 60 10.32 3.34 19.25
N GLN A 61 11.31 2.67 18.65
CA GLN A 61 12.60 2.42 19.28
C GLN A 61 13.73 2.61 18.27
N ARG A 62 14.86 3.20 18.70
CA ARG A 62 16.01 3.48 17.84
C ARG A 62 17.27 2.77 18.31
N TRP A 63 18.12 2.40 17.37
CA TRP A 63 19.52 2.06 17.56
C TRP A 63 20.37 3.12 16.87
N THR A 64 21.30 3.70 17.61
CA THR A 64 22.12 4.80 17.09
C THR A 64 23.36 4.26 16.40
N ASN A 65 23.56 4.56 15.12
CA ASN A 65 24.64 4.03 14.27
C ASN A 65 24.81 2.50 14.44
N ALA A 66 26.06 2.02 14.59
CA ALA A 66 26.44 0.61 14.81
C ALA A 66 26.10 0.01 16.19
N ASN A 67 25.35 0.71 17.06
CA ASN A 67 25.04 0.17 18.38
C ASN A 67 24.09 -1.04 18.29
N ALA A 68 24.43 -2.13 18.96
CA ALA A 68 23.55 -3.32 19.05
C ALA A 68 22.43 -3.16 20.11
N GLY A 69 22.61 -2.23 21.06
CA GLY A 69 21.61 -1.91 22.07
C GLY A 69 20.78 -0.70 21.65
N PRO A 70 19.44 -0.76 21.76
CA PRO A 70 18.61 0.39 21.46
C PRO A 70 18.59 1.41 22.59
N GLN A 71 18.09 2.61 22.28
CA GLN A 71 17.57 3.52 23.30
C GLN A 71 16.29 2.97 23.96
N SER A 72 15.83 3.63 25.03
CA SER A 72 14.54 3.30 25.63
C SER A 72 13.41 3.53 24.61
N PRO A 73 12.43 2.61 24.48
CA PRO A 73 11.27 2.83 23.62
C PRO A 73 10.52 4.11 24.01
N VAL A 74 9.99 4.80 23.01
CA VAL A 74 9.10 5.95 23.18
C VAL A 74 7.69 5.50 22.85
N ASN A 75 6.82 5.47 23.87
CA ASN A 75 5.42 5.09 23.68
C ASN A 75 4.71 6.06 22.74
N LEU A 76 3.95 5.50 21.82
CA LEU A 76 3.01 6.22 20.98
C LEU A 76 1.71 6.45 21.75
N THR A 77 0.95 7.47 21.36
CA THR A 77 -0.25 7.88 22.10
C THR A 77 -1.42 8.19 21.19
N GLY A 78 -2.64 8.06 21.72
CA GLY A 78 -3.86 8.35 20.95
C GLY A 78 -4.28 7.19 20.05
N ILE A 79 -4.99 7.50 18.97
CA ILE A 79 -5.61 6.53 18.05
C ILE A 79 -5.19 6.90 16.63
N ILE A 80 -4.84 5.89 15.82
CA ILE A 80 -4.77 6.02 14.36
C ILE A 80 -6.05 5.44 13.78
N PRO A 81 -6.92 6.23 13.14
CA PRO A 81 -8.07 5.68 12.43
C PRO A 81 -7.66 4.72 11.29
N ALA A 82 -8.57 3.86 10.86
CA ALA A 82 -8.34 2.99 9.70
C ALA A 82 -7.95 3.80 8.45
N GLY A 83 -6.82 3.47 7.82
CA GLY A 83 -6.33 4.16 6.62
C GLY A 83 -5.77 5.56 6.85
N GLU A 84 -5.39 5.90 8.07
CA GLU A 84 -4.81 7.21 8.42
C GLU A 84 -3.35 7.09 8.88
N PHE A 85 -2.70 8.24 8.97
CA PHE A 85 -1.28 8.36 9.32
C PHE A 85 -1.06 8.88 10.74
N TYR A 86 0.13 8.59 11.26
CA TYR A 86 0.64 9.10 12.52
C TYR A 86 2.09 9.52 12.39
N VAL A 87 2.32 10.81 12.56
CA VAL A 87 3.64 11.41 12.35
C VAL A 87 4.25 11.76 13.70
N VAL A 88 5.42 11.18 13.97
CA VAL A 88 6.21 11.42 15.17
C VAL A 88 7.38 12.32 14.81
N CYS A 89 7.46 13.51 15.40
CA CYS A 89 8.50 14.50 15.06
C CYS A 89 9.48 14.75 16.21
N ASN A 90 10.67 15.26 15.88
CA ASN A 90 11.70 15.66 16.85
C ASN A 90 11.48 17.04 17.49
N ASP A 91 10.73 17.92 16.83
CA ASP A 91 10.43 19.28 17.31
C ASP A 91 9.15 19.79 16.63
N ALA A 92 8.05 19.91 17.38
CA ALA A 92 6.76 20.31 16.82
C ALA A 92 6.76 21.72 16.21
N ALA A 93 7.58 22.64 16.73
CA ALA A 93 7.63 24.00 16.23
C ALA A 93 8.36 24.04 14.87
N LYS A 94 9.47 23.32 14.73
CA LYS A 94 10.15 23.18 13.43
C LYS A 94 9.30 22.42 12.43
N PHE A 95 8.68 21.33 12.86
CA PHE A 95 7.80 20.53 12.00
C PHE A 95 6.65 21.39 11.45
N LEU A 96 5.91 22.07 12.33
CA LEU A 96 4.80 22.93 11.93
C LEU A 96 5.25 24.08 11.01
N ALA A 97 6.42 24.66 11.26
CA ALA A 97 6.98 25.71 10.41
C ALA A 97 7.40 25.19 9.02
N THR A 98 7.82 23.93 8.94
CA THR A 98 8.29 23.28 7.70
C THR A 98 7.12 22.82 6.84
N TYR A 99 6.19 22.07 7.42
CA TYR A 99 5.13 21.35 6.68
C TYR A 99 3.76 22.01 6.76
N GLY A 100 3.61 23.07 7.56
CA GLY A 100 2.34 23.82 7.67
C GLY A 100 1.22 23.09 8.41
N THR A 101 1.48 21.88 8.91
CA THR A 101 0.56 21.06 9.71
C THR A 101 1.24 20.58 10.99
N ALA A 102 0.46 20.24 12.01
CA ALA A 102 0.99 19.71 13.26
C ALA A 102 1.26 18.21 13.13
N ALA A 103 2.40 17.75 13.65
CA ALA A 103 2.66 16.33 13.84
C ALA A 103 1.70 15.73 14.88
N SER A 104 1.52 14.40 14.82
CA SER A 104 0.68 13.67 15.78
C SER A 104 1.31 13.62 17.17
N GLN A 105 2.63 13.49 17.25
CA GLN A 105 3.39 13.46 18.51
C GLN A 105 4.76 14.12 18.37
N ASP A 106 5.14 14.91 19.38
CA ASP A 106 6.49 15.45 19.55
C ASP A 106 7.25 14.61 20.57
N VAL A 107 8.39 14.04 20.17
CA VAL A 107 9.25 13.23 21.05
C VAL A 107 10.54 13.95 21.45
N GLY A 108 10.72 15.19 21.02
CA GLY A 108 11.83 16.05 21.36
C GLY A 108 13.15 15.69 20.68
N THR A 109 14.08 16.64 20.73
CA THR A 109 15.46 16.49 20.25
C THR A 109 16.19 15.38 21.00
N GLY A 110 16.96 14.58 20.28
CA GLY A 110 17.58 13.35 20.76
C GLY A 110 16.60 12.17 20.91
N GLY A 111 15.30 12.37 20.66
CA GLY A 111 14.30 11.30 20.64
C GLY A 111 14.39 10.41 19.41
N VAL A 112 13.48 9.44 19.28
CA VAL A 112 13.47 8.43 18.20
C VAL A 112 13.34 9.01 16.79
N ALA A 113 12.66 10.14 16.63
CA ALA A 113 12.50 10.82 15.35
C ALA A 113 13.66 11.78 15.00
N ASP A 114 14.69 11.87 15.84
CA ASP A 114 15.84 12.76 15.63
C ASP A 114 17.06 12.01 15.10
N SER A 115 16.87 11.16 14.09
CA SER A 115 17.94 10.45 13.38
C SER A 115 18.73 11.40 12.48
N ASN A 116 20.03 11.15 12.31
CA ASN A 116 20.87 11.81 11.32
C ASN A 116 21.15 10.92 10.10
N GLY A 117 20.21 10.01 9.77
CA GLY A 117 20.23 9.26 8.52
C GLY A 117 20.98 7.92 8.53
N ASP A 118 21.70 7.59 9.60
CA ASP A 118 22.44 6.32 9.74
C ASP A 118 21.98 5.45 10.92
N ASP A 119 20.85 5.82 11.53
CA ASP A 119 20.22 5.10 12.63
C ASP A 119 19.20 4.05 12.16
N HIS A 120 18.91 3.08 13.04
CA HIS A 120 17.88 2.06 12.81
C HIS A 120 16.67 2.34 13.68
N ILE A 121 15.48 2.29 13.12
CA ILE A 121 14.24 2.63 13.84
C ILE A 121 13.22 1.52 13.64
N ALA A 122 12.67 1.03 14.76
CA ALA A 122 11.65 -0.02 14.79
C ALA A 122 10.34 0.51 15.38
N LEU A 123 9.24 -0.01 14.84
CA LEU A 123 7.91 0.05 15.43
C LEU A 123 7.66 -1.23 16.23
N LEU A 124 7.24 -1.06 17.48
CA LEU A 124 6.99 -2.15 18.43
C LEU A 124 5.50 -2.36 18.67
N ASP A 125 5.12 -3.62 18.81
CA ASP A 125 3.79 -4.02 19.28
C ASP A 125 3.65 -3.80 20.82
N PRO A 126 2.44 -3.93 21.39
CA PRO A 126 2.19 -3.84 22.83
C PRO A 126 2.98 -4.80 23.72
N ASN A 127 3.54 -5.87 23.15
CA ASN A 127 4.35 -6.86 23.86
C ASN A 127 5.85 -6.54 23.75
N GLY A 128 6.24 -5.50 23.02
CA GLY A 128 7.62 -5.12 22.76
C GLY A 128 8.30 -5.92 21.64
N ASN A 129 7.54 -6.67 20.82
CA ASN A 129 8.08 -7.29 19.62
C ASN A 129 8.21 -6.25 18.51
N ILE A 130 9.22 -6.39 17.66
CA ILE A 130 9.34 -5.58 16.45
C ILE A 130 8.21 -6.00 15.51
N LEU A 131 7.34 -5.04 15.20
CA LEU A 131 6.36 -5.14 14.13
C LEU A 131 7.09 -4.86 12.81
N ASP A 132 7.72 -3.69 12.72
CA ASP A 132 8.34 -3.18 11.52
C ASP A 132 9.68 -2.51 11.83
N ILE A 133 10.62 -2.52 10.88
CA ILE A 133 11.94 -1.91 11.09
C ILE A 133 12.57 -1.35 9.82
N TYR A 134 13.19 -0.19 9.96
CA TYR A 134 14.16 0.36 9.03
C TYR A 134 15.57 0.23 9.61
N GLY A 135 16.47 -0.39 8.84
CA GLY A 135 17.86 -0.61 9.23
C GLY A 135 18.13 -1.91 10.01
N THR A 136 19.41 -2.26 10.13
CA THR A 136 19.87 -3.49 10.80
C THR A 136 20.59 -3.17 12.12
N PRO A 137 19.92 -3.37 13.28
CA PRO A 137 20.53 -3.16 14.59
C PRO A 137 21.91 -3.81 14.75
N GLY A 138 22.88 -3.06 15.26
CA GLY A 138 24.26 -3.50 15.42
C GLY A 138 25.13 -3.38 14.17
N GLN A 139 24.62 -2.80 13.08
CA GLN A 139 25.40 -2.40 11.90
C GLN A 139 25.42 -0.89 11.76
N ASP A 140 26.46 -0.35 11.13
CA ASP A 140 26.46 1.06 10.77
C ASP A 140 25.54 1.26 9.55
N GLY A 141 24.65 2.26 9.58
CA GLY A 141 23.71 2.53 8.50
C GLY A 141 24.39 3.11 7.26
N THR A 142 25.47 3.86 7.47
CA THR A 142 26.25 4.57 6.43
C THR A 142 26.79 3.64 5.34
N ILE A 143 26.59 3.99 4.06
CA ILE A 143 27.02 3.16 2.93
C ILE A 143 28.54 3.05 2.87
N SER A 144 29.27 4.13 3.18
CA SER A 144 30.73 4.12 3.20
C SER A 144 31.32 3.16 4.25
N ALA A 145 30.53 2.81 5.28
CA ALA A 145 30.86 1.81 6.30
C ALA A 145 30.37 0.39 5.95
N GLY A 146 29.73 0.21 4.78
CA GLY A 146 29.13 -1.06 4.35
C GLY A 146 27.68 -1.26 4.79
N GLY A 147 27.03 -0.19 5.28
CA GLY A 147 25.60 -0.16 5.60
C GLY A 147 24.70 -0.18 4.37
N THR A 148 23.40 -0.33 4.61
CA THR A 148 22.36 -0.45 3.56
C THR A 148 21.11 0.37 3.85
N SER A 149 21.14 1.23 4.87
CA SER A 149 19.97 1.94 5.39
C SER A 149 20.28 3.42 5.59
N GLU A 150 21.11 3.99 4.72
CA GLU A 150 21.49 5.40 4.78
C GLU A 150 20.40 6.29 4.14
N PHE A 151 20.01 7.33 4.87
CA PHE A 151 19.10 8.39 4.42
C PHE A 151 19.58 9.78 4.88
N GLU A 152 20.88 9.92 5.17
CA GLU A 152 21.50 11.17 5.63
C GLU A 152 21.30 12.29 4.61
N ASP A 153 20.90 13.46 5.10
CA ASP A 153 20.54 14.63 4.31
C ASP A 153 19.42 14.39 3.27
N GLY A 154 18.59 13.35 3.46
CA GLY A 154 17.44 13.03 2.61
C GLY A 154 16.30 12.33 3.36
N ARG A 155 15.80 11.24 2.79
CA ARG A 155 14.64 10.48 3.29
C ARG A 155 14.71 9.00 2.92
N ALA A 156 13.99 8.19 3.69
CA ALA A 156 13.66 6.83 3.33
C ALA A 156 12.14 6.69 3.27
N GLU A 157 11.60 6.37 2.10
CA GLU A 157 10.18 6.17 1.86
C GLU A 157 9.89 4.71 1.52
N ARG A 158 8.83 4.17 2.10
CA ARG A 158 8.38 2.81 1.83
C ARG A 158 7.83 2.71 0.41
N LYS A 159 8.12 1.65 -0.33
CA LYS A 159 7.47 1.40 -1.64
C LYS A 159 6.04 0.90 -1.48
N CYS A 160 5.14 1.31 -2.36
CA CYS A 160 3.78 0.75 -2.43
C CYS A 160 3.81 -0.79 -2.56
N GLY A 161 2.78 -1.46 -2.03
CA GLY A 161 2.60 -2.91 -2.14
C GLY A 161 3.52 -3.75 -1.24
N THR A 162 4.34 -3.09 -0.42
CA THR A 162 5.16 -3.76 0.60
C THR A 162 4.38 -3.96 1.90
N SER A 163 4.91 -4.76 2.82
CA SER A 163 4.31 -5.02 4.13
C SER A 163 5.31 -4.73 5.24
N ALA A 164 4.80 -4.47 6.44
CA ALA A 164 5.63 -4.34 7.62
C ALA A 164 6.44 -5.63 7.87
N ALA A 165 7.70 -5.46 8.28
CA ALA A 165 8.62 -6.58 8.45
C ALA A 165 9.50 -6.38 9.69
N ALA A 166 9.56 -7.41 10.54
CA ALA A 166 10.41 -7.40 11.74
C ALA A 166 11.92 -7.51 11.45
N ILE A 167 12.29 -7.70 10.19
CA ILE A 167 13.65 -7.78 9.68
C ILE A 167 13.73 -6.80 8.52
N PHE A 168 14.78 -5.98 8.50
CA PHE A 168 14.95 -4.98 7.46
C PHE A 168 15.12 -5.61 6.08
N VAL A 169 14.33 -5.12 5.12
CA VAL A 169 14.35 -5.51 3.72
C VAL A 169 14.67 -4.26 2.90
N PRO A 170 15.94 -4.03 2.51
CA PRO A 170 16.33 -2.81 1.78
C PRO A 170 15.54 -2.60 0.48
N ALA A 171 15.08 -3.68 -0.16
CA ALA A 171 14.32 -3.61 -1.40
C ALA A 171 12.96 -2.93 -1.26
N ASP A 172 12.40 -2.89 -0.04
CA ASP A 172 11.08 -2.32 0.25
C ASP A 172 11.09 -0.79 0.36
N TRP A 173 12.26 -0.16 0.20
CA TRP A 173 12.47 1.26 0.43
C TRP A 173 13.06 1.98 -0.78
N ASN A 174 12.62 3.21 -0.99
CA ASN A 174 13.28 4.23 -1.77
C ASN A 174 14.10 5.09 -0.81
N MET A 175 15.38 5.29 -1.08
CA MET A 175 16.30 6.01 -0.18
C MET A 175 17.01 7.11 -0.96
N ASP A 176 16.84 8.34 -0.49
CA ASP A 176 17.52 9.53 -0.95
C ASP A 176 18.53 9.97 0.11
N HIS A 177 19.79 10.15 -0.29
CA HIS A 177 20.86 10.50 0.66
C HIS A 177 22.07 11.14 -0.02
N ASP A 178 22.91 11.84 0.75
CA ASP A 178 24.08 12.57 0.26
C ASP A 178 25.20 11.71 -0.35
N SER A 179 25.29 10.43 0.05
CA SER A 179 26.20 9.44 -0.55
C SER A 179 25.76 8.98 -1.96
N GLY A 180 24.71 9.56 -2.53
CA GLY A 180 24.33 9.44 -3.95
C GLY A 180 23.25 8.40 -4.27
N GLY A 181 22.42 8.02 -3.30
CA GLY A 181 21.22 7.22 -3.54
C GLY A 181 20.02 8.09 -3.90
N GLY A 182 19.11 7.52 -4.69
CA GLY A 182 17.92 8.21 -5.17
C GLY A 182 18.25 9.51 -5.89
N ASP A 183 17.54 10.57 -5.53
CA ASP A 183 17.72 11.95 -6.01
C ASP A 183 18.84 12.70 -5.27
N GLY A 184 19.55 12.05 -4.35
CA GLY A 184 20.64 12.61 -3.57
C GLY A 184 20.16 13.34 -2.31
N SER A 185 20.89 14.38 -1.88
CA SER A 185 20.48 15.22 -0.75
C SER A 185 19.25 16.07 -1.06
N LEU A 186 18.30 16.15 -0.12
CA LEU A 186 17.01 16.81 -0.29
C LEU A 186 16.77 17.83 0.84
N ASN A 187 16.15 18.97 0.52
CA ASN A 187 15.79 20.00 1.50
C ASN A 187 14.28 19.99 1.75
N ALA A 188 13.84 19.87 3.01
CA ALA A 188 12.42 19.97 3.34
C ALA A 188 11.91 21.43 3.29
N PRO A 189 10.64 21.68 2.91
CA PRO A 189 9.63 20.69 2.55
C PRO A 189 9.66 20.26 1.07
N GLU A 190 10.60 20.74 0.26
CA GLU A 190 10.74 20.31 -1.14
C GLU A 190 11.39 18.91 -1.24
N GLY A 191 11.41 18.28 -2.41
CA GLY A 191 12.09 16.98 -2.55
C GLY A 191 11.32 15.81 -1.91
N GLY A 192 10.00 15.83 -2.00
CA GLY A 192 9.18 14.65 -1.68
C GLY A 192 8.90 14.42 -0.19
N PHE A 193 9.25 15.34 0.72
CA PHE A 193 8.80 15.25 2.11
C PHE A 193 7.32 15.66 2.23
N ASP A 194 6.43 14.68 2.28
CA ASP A 194 4.98 14.85 2.31
C ASP A 194 4.35 14.12 3.51
N PRO A 195 4.52 14.62 4.75
CA PRO A 195 3.92 13.95 5.89
C PRO A 195 2.39 13.87 5.75
N PHE A 196 1.83 12.81 6.29
CA PHE A 196 0.45 12.36 6.14
C PHE A 196 0.07 11.93 4.72
N SER A 197 1.06 11.51 3.92
CA SER A 197 0.90 11.03 2.56
C SER A 197 1.89 9.90 2.30
N TRP A 198 1.48 8.95 1.47
CA TRP A 198 2.33 7.85 1.05
C TRP A 198 1.99 7.55 -0.41
N THR A 199 2.93 7.79 -1.33
CA THR A 199 2.69 7.70 -2.78
C THR A 199 3.76 6.88 -3.49
N ASP A 200 3.43 6.35 -4.67
CA ASP A 200 4.43 5.77 -5.59
C ASP A 200 5.23 6.87 -6.30
N ASP A 201 6.26 6.46 -7.04
CA ASP A 201 7.11 7.34 -7.84
C ASP A 201 6.33 8.14 -8.92
N ALA A 202 5.09 7.76 -9.23
CA ALA A 202 4.20 8.46 -10.14
C ALA A 202 3.24 9.43 -9.43
N GLY A 203 3.30 9.52 -8.09
CA GLY A 203 2.47 10.36 -7.24
C GLY A 203 1.07 9.78 -6.98
N ASN A 204 0.85 8.49 -7.23
CA ASN A 204 -0.40 7.82 -6.87
C ASN A 204 -0.35 7.36 -5.40
N PRO A 205 -1.43 7.49 -4.62
CA PRO A 205 -1.44 7.08 -3.21
C PRO A 205 -1.23 5.56 -3.04
N CYS A 206 -0.22 5.19 -2.24
CA CYS A 206 0.06 3.81 -1.76
C CYS A 206 -0.90 3.38 -0.67
N ALA A 207 -1.21 4.30 0.26
CA ALA A 207 -2.30 4.15 1.20
C ALA A 207 -3.56 4.07 0.37
N GLN A 208 -4.08 2.85 0.16
CA GLN A 208 -5.31 2.68 -0.60
C GLN A 208 -6.35 3.59 0.06
N ALA A 209 -6.83 4.59 -0.69
CA ALA A 209 -7.98 5.38 -0.31
C ALA A 209 -9.00 4.40 0.26
N GLN A 210 -9.46 4.62 1.50
CA GLN A 210 -10.28 3.68 2.27
C GLN A 210 -10.94 2.64 1.37
N ASP A 211 -10.62 1.36 1.54
CA ASP A 211 -11.23 0.26 0.79
C ASP A 211 -12.73 0.23 1.13
N ILE A 212 -13.49 1.17 0.57
CA ILE A 212 -14.90 1.38 0.85
C ILE A 212 -15.62 0.14 0.34
N CYS A 213 -15.12 -0.47 -0.74
CA CYS A 213 -15.52 -1.75 -1.29
C CYS A 213 -14.53 -2.90 -1.03
N PRO A 214 -14.54 -3.52 0.18
CA PRO A 214 -13.64 -4.60 0.56
C PRO A 214 -13.37 -5.64 -0.54
N GLY A 215 -12.09 -5.81 -0.87
CA GLY A 215 -11.63 -6.79 -1.85
C GLY A 215 -11.80 -6.36 -3.31
N ALA A 216 -12.00 -5.06 -3.56
CA ALA A 216 -11.85 -4.48 -4.88
C ALA A 216 -10.38 -4.19 -5.20
N ASP A 217 -9.91 -4.60 -6.38
CA ASP A 217 -8.60 -4.19 -6.90
C ASP A 217 -8.65 -2.78 -7.49
N VAL A 218 -9.82 -2.35 -7.98
CA VAL A 218 -10.09 -1.01 -8.50
C VAL A 218 -11.49 -0.55 -8.12
N GLU A 219 -11.67 0.75 -7.86
CA GLU A 219 -12.97 1.33 -7.50
C GLU A 219 -13.50 2.31 -8.55
N ILE A 220 -14.82 2.32 -8.72
CA ILE A 220 -15.57 3.26 -9.57
C ILE A 220 -16.53 4.07 -8.70
N ALA A 221 -16.35 5.39 -8.68
CA ALA A 221 -17.21 6.30 -7.95
C ALA A 221 -18.55 6.51 -8.67
N ALA A 222 -19.66 6.31 -7.97
CA ALA A 222 -21.01 6.68 -8.39
C ALA A 222 -21.43 7.97 -7.67
N SER A 223 -21.77 9.01 -8.44
CA SER A 223 -22.33 10.25 -7.89
C SER A 223 -23.02 11.04 -8.99
N ASN A 224 -23.98 11.91 -8.66
CA ASN A 224 -24.53 12.96 -9.55
C ASN A 224 -24.68 12.56 -11.04
N TYR A 225 -25.38 11.46 -11.31
CA TYR A 225 -25.64 10.93 -12.68
C TYR A 225 -24.39 10.52 -13.47
N GLN A 226 -23.31 10.10 -12.81
CA GLN A 226 -22.09 9.62 -13.45
C GLN A 226 -21.44 8.46 -12.68
N TYR A 227 -20.68 7.66 -13.42
CA TYR A 227 -19.64 6.79 -12.87
C TYR A 227 -18.28 7.39 -13.22
N LEU A 228 -17.33 7.38 -12.29
CA LEU A 228 -15.99 7.88 -12.50
C LEU A 228 -14.95 6.88 -11.96
N PRO A 229 -14.01 6.43 -12.81
CA PRO A 229 -13.96 6.60 -14.26
C PRO A 229 -15.20 5.98 -14.97
N ALA A 230 -15.66 6.62 -16.06
CA ALA A 230 -16.77 6.11 -16.86
C ALA A 230 -16.35 4.97 -17.82
N THR A 231 -15.05 4.87 -18.08
CA THR A 231 -14.45 3.81 -18.91
C THR A 231 -13.13 3.39 -18.30
N ILE A 232 -12.92 2.08 -18.12
CA ILE A 232 -11.64 1.52 -17.66
C ILE A 232 -11.29 0.26 -18.43
N ASP A 233 -10.00 -0.02 -18.51
CA ASP A 233 -9.46 -1.29 -18.99
C ASP A 233 -8.83 -2.01 -17.80
N VAL A 234 -9.14 -3.30 -17.64
CA VAL A 234 -8.68 -4.16 -16.55
C VAL A 234 -8.30 -5.54 -17.08
N GLU A 235 -7.57 -6.34 -16.32
CA GLU A 235 -7.24 -7.71 -16.72
C GLU A 235 -8.32 -8.70 -16.24
N ALA A 236 -8.44 -9.84 -16.93
CA ALA A 236 -9.29 -10.93 -16.46
C ALA A 236 -8.79 -11.42 -15.09
N GLY A 237 -9.68 -11.38 -14.10
CA GLY A 237 -9.37 -11.66 -12.69
C GLY A 237 -9.51 -10.44 -11.79
N THR A 238 -9.57 -9.22 -12.32
CA THR A 238 -9.73 -7.99 -11.52
C THR A 238 -11.11 -7.91 -10.86
N ALA A 239 -11.12 -7.66 -9.55
CA ALA A 239 -12.28 -7.27 -8.76
C ALA A 239 -12.51 -5.75 -8.84
N VAL A 240 -13.70 -5.35 -9.29
CA VAL A 240 -14.11 -3.94 -9.40
C VAL A 240 -15.14 -3.63 -8.33
N GLY A 241 -14.88 -2.62 -7.50
CA GLY A 241 -15.79 -2.07 -6.51
C GLY A 241 -16.52 -0.84 -7.05
N TRP A 242 -17.76 -0.61 -6.61
CA TRP A 242 -18.48 0.65 -6.90
C TRP A 242 -18.82 1.39 -5.62
N VAL A 243 -18.36 2.63 -5.51
CA VAL A 243 -18.52 3.45 -4.31
C VAL A 243 -19.50 4.59 -4.56
N ASN A 244 -20.59 4.65 -3.79
CA ASN A 244 -21.59 5.70 -3.92
C ASN A 244 -21.30 6.88 -2.97
N TYR A 245 -20.91 8.02 -3.55
CA TYR A 245 -20.58 9.25 -2.81
C TYR A 245 -21.78 10.19 -2.58
N GLY A 246 -23.01 9.72 -2.81
CA GLY A 246 -24.23 10.46 -2.49
C GLY A 246 -25.39 10.15 -3.43
N GLY A 247 -26.62 10.23 -2.91
CA GLY A 247 -27.83 9.92 -3.69
C GLY A 247 -28.10 8.41 -3.78
N ASN A 248 -29.13 8.02 -4.55
CA ASN A 248 -29.49 6.61 -4.74
C ASN A 248 -28.95 6.10 -6.08
N HIS A 249 -28.04 5.13 -6.04
CA HIS A 249 -27.39 4.59 -7.23
C HIS A 249 -27.29 3.07 -7.14
N ASN A 250 -27.28 2.40 -8.30
CA ASN A 250 -27.06 0.96 -8.44
C ASN A 250 -26.05 0.71 -9.56
N VAL A 251 -25.82 -0.55 -9.93
CA VAL A 251 -25.04 -0.94 -11.12
C VAL A 251 -25.85 -1.96 -11.90
N ASN A 252 -26.20 -1.66 -13.14
CA ASN A 252 -27.05 -2.51 -13.98
C ASN A 252 -26.33 -2.85 -15.29
N GLY A 253 -25.77 -4.07 -15.37
CA GLY A 253 -25.15 -4.62 -16.56
C GLY A 253 -26.04 -5.57 -17.35
N ILE A 254 -27.35 -5.62 -17.08
CA ILE A 254 -28.27 -6.59 -17.71
C ILE A 254 -28.99 -5.95 -18.91
N THR A 255 -29.74 -4.88 -18.67
CA THR A 255 -30.58 -4.22 -19.68
C THR A 255 -30.28 -2.74 -19.76
N ASN A 256 -30.09 -2.19 -20.95
CA ASN A 256 -29.91 -0.76 -21.15
C ASN A 256 -31.20 -0.01 -20.75
N SER A 257 -31.10 0.83 -19.73
CA SER A 257 -32.23 1.56 -19.13
C SER A 257 -32.82 2.64 -20.03
N ILE A 258 -32.12 3.00 -21.12
CA ILE A 258 -32.58 3.98 -22.11
C ILE A 258 -33.36 3.30 -23.24
N THR A 259 -32.83 2.18 -23.75
CA THR A 259 -33.37 1.50 -24.94
C THR A 259 -34.24 0.28 -24.63
N ASN A 260 -34.18 -0.24 -23.40
CA ASN A 260 -34.75 -1.52 -22.96
C ASN A 260 -34.19 -2.76 -23.68
N ALA A 261 -33.08 -2.63 -24.39
CA ALA A 261 -32.37 -3.77 -24.98
C ALA A 261 -31.39 -4.38 -23.98
N ALA A 262 -31.17 -5.69 -24.03
CA ALA A 262 -30.10 -6.32 -23.25
C ALA A 262 -28.73 -5.77 -23.64
N PHE A 263 -27.82 -5.61 -22.67
CA PHE A 263 -26.43 -5.21 -22.97
C PHE A 263 -25.66 -6.32 -23.68
N ASN A 264 -26.03 -7.59 -23.44
CA ASN A 264 -25.34 -8.77 -23.97
C ASN A 264 -23.83 -8.77 -23.63
N ASN A 265 -23.53 -8.43 -22.37
CA ASN A 265 -22.17 -8.50 -21.84
C ASN A 265 -21.67 -9.96 -21.83
N PRO A 266 -20.33 -10.18 -21.79
CA PRO A 266 -19.77 -11.54 -21.75
C PRO A 266 -20.32 -12.39 -20.60
N GLU A 267 -20.53 -11.77 -19.43
CA GLU A 267 -21.27 -12.33 -18.30
C GLU A 267 -22.28 -11.29 -17.77
N GLU A 268 -23.45 -11.74 -17.32
CA GLU A 268 -24.45 -10.87 -16.70
C GLU A 268 -24.00 -10.45 -15.30
N PHE A 269 -24.17 -9.17 -14.98
CA PHE A 269 -23.86 -8.64 -13.66
C PHE A 269 -24.79 -7.49 -13.27
N SER A 270 -25.05 -7.35 -11.97
CA SER A 270 -25.76 -6.20 -11.42
C SER A 270 -25.53 -6.12 -9.90
N LEU A 271 -25.60 -4.90 -9.37
CA LEU A 271 -25.62 -4.61 -7.94
C LEU A 271 -26.90 -3.86 -7.60
N GLY A 272 -27.44 -4.12 -6.41
CA GLY A 272 -28.63 -3.44 -5.90
C GLY A 272 -28.40 -1.94 -5.70
N SER A 273 -29.49 -1.20 -5.53
CA SER A 273 -29.39 0.23 -5.25
C SER A 273 -29.13 0.51 -3.78
N MET A 274 -28.22 1.43 -3.47
CA MET A 274 -28.03 1.94 -2.11
C MET A 274 -27.94 3.46 -2.07
N ILE A 275 -28.27 4.03 -0.91
CA ILE A 275 -28.10 5.45 -0.61
C ILE A 275 -26.67 5.70 -0.18
N GLY A 276 -25.95 6.51 -0.95
CA GLY A 276 -24.60 6.95 -0.65
C GLY A 276 -24.56 8.15 0.30
N ASN A 277 -23.37 8.45 0.79
CA ASN A 277 -23.07 9.63 1.59
C ASN A 277 -21.71 10.22 1.15
N ALA A 278 -21.35 11.40 1.67
CA ALA A 278 -20.12 12.09 1.27
C ALA A 278 -18.82 11.33 1.57
N SER A 279 -18.84 10.39 2.52
CA SER A 279 -17.72 9.50 2.84
C SER A 279 -17.68 8.22 1.98
N GLY A 280 -18.67 8.03 1.09
CA GLY A 280 -18.78 6.83 0.25
C GLY A 280 -19.52 5.68 0.94
N VAL A 281 -20.23 4.88 0.13
CA VAL A 281 -20.88 3.63 0.54
C VAL A 281 -20.67 2.62 -0.59
N CYS A 282 -20.07 1.47 -0.29
CA CYS A 282 -19.90 0.45 -1.32
C CYS A 282 -21.22 -0.15 -1.77
N LEU A 283 -21.49 -0.10 -3.06
CA LEU A 283 -22.61 -0.79 -3.71
C LEU A 283 -22.35 -2.30 -3.83
N GLY A 284 -21.08 -2.69 -3.94
CA GLY A 284 -20.60 -4.06 -4.01
C GLY A 284 -19.37 -4.19 -4.90
N THR A 285 -18.79 -5.39 -4.89
CA THR A 285 -17.58 -5.76 -5.63
C THR A 285 -17.87 -6.94 -6.55
N ILE A 286 -17.36 -6.90 -7.79
CA ILE A 286 -17.52 -7.97 -8.79
C ILE A 286 -16.17 -8.29 -9.43
N THR A 287 -15.81 -9.56 -9.45
CA THR A 287 -14.62 -10.07 -10.17
C THR A 287 -14.98 -10.40 -11.61
N PHE A 288 -14.28 -9.80 -12.56
CA PHE A 288 -14.49 -10.05 -13.98
C PHE A 288 -13.46 -11.05 -14.51
N THR A 289 -13.90 -12.26 -14.86
CA THR A 289 -12.99 -13.34 -15.30
C THR A 289 -13.03 -13.62 -16.79
N VAL A 290 -14.06 -13.15 -17.50
CA VAL A 290 -14.23 -13.37 -18.93
C VAL A 290 -13.85 -12.12 -19.72
N PRO A 291 -12.87 -12.19 -20.64
CA PRO A 291 -12.49 -11.06 -21.47
C PRO A 291 -13.63 -10.53 -22.35
N GLY A 292 -13.68 -9.22 -22.54
CA GLY A 292 -14.67 -8.54 -23.38
C GLY A 292 -15.08 -7.18 -22.82
N VAL A 293 -16.03 -6.54 -23.50
CA VAL A 293 -16.53 -5.22 -23.08
C VAL A 293 -17.84 -5.39 -22.31
N TYR A 294 -17.85 -4.87 -21.09
CA TYR A 294 -18.99 -4.87 -20.18
C TYR A 294 -19.58 -3.47 -20.12
N ASN A 295 -20.80 -3.30 -20.61
CA ASN A 295 -21.53 -2.04 -20.55
C ASN A 295 -22.55 -2.07 -19.42
N TYR A 296 -22.68 -0.96 -18.70
CA TYR A 296 -23.64 -0.84 -17.61
C TYR A 296 -24.14 0.59 -17.44
N ASP A 297 -25.25 0.72 -16.72
CA ASP A 297 -25.83 2.00 -16.37
C ASP A 297 -26.43 2.00 -14.96
N CYS A 298 -26.87 3.17 -14.52
CA CYS A 298 -27.71 3.31 -13.33
C CYS A 298 -29.18 3.30 -13.75
N SER A 299 -29.93 2.29 -13.32
CA SER A 299 -31.34 2.11 -13.65
C SER A 299 -32.31 2.89 -12.74
N ILE A 300 -31.78 3.71 -11.84
CA ILE A 300 -32.57 4.59 -10.98
C ILE A 300 -33.15 5.76 -11.78
N GLY A 301 -34.48 5.80 -11.90
CA GLY A 301 -35.21 6.89 -12.54
C GLY A 301 -34.68 7.19 -13.95
N ASN A 302 -34.25 8.44 -14.19
CA ASN A 302 -33.69 8.87 -15.47
C ASN A 302 -32.15 8.95 -15.44
N HIS A 303 -31.46 8.28 -14.51
CA HIS A 303 -30.01 8.48 -14.33
C HIS A 303 -29.21 8.13 -15.59
N ALA A 304 -29.45 6.95 -16.19
CA ALA A 304 -28.84 6.57 -17.45
C ALA A 304 -29.09 7.59 -18.57
N ALA A 305 -30.33 8.07 -18.70
CA ALA A 305 -30.69 9.08 -19.71
C ALA A 305 -30.00 10.45 -19.49
N ASN A 306 -29.53 10.72 -18.27
CA ASN A 306 -28.73 11.90 -17.94
C ASN A 306 -27.21 11.67 -18.05
N GLY A 307 -26.77 10.50 -18.54
CA GLY A 307 -25.36 10.21 -18.79
C GLY A 307 -24.73 9.23 -17.80
N MET A 308 -25.48 8.65 -16.87
CA MET A 308 -24.96 7.67 -15.91
C MET A 308 -24.82 6.28 -16.54
N VAL A 309 -23.92 6.19 -17.51
CA VAL A 309 -23.57 5.01 -18.28
C VAL A 309 -22.05 4.85 -18.27
N ALA A 310 -21.56 3.62 -18.30
CA ALA A 310 -20.14 3.33 -18.24
C ALA A 310 -19.81 1.98 -18.87
N SER A 311 -18.51 1.73 -19.10
CA SER A 311 -18.02 0.46 -19.61
C SER A 311 -16.70 0.02 -18.98
N ILE A 312 -16.51 -1.28 -18.88
CA ILE A 312 -15.26 -1.92 -18.47
C ILE A 312 -14.78 -2.81 -19.61
N THR A 313 -13.56 -2.63 -20.08
CA THR A 313 -12.91 -3.56 -21.00
C THR A 313 -12.06 -4.53 -20.19
N VAL A 314 -12.41 -5.82 -20.24
CA VAL A 314 -11.63 -6.89 -19.61
C VAL A 314 -10.71 -7.48 -20.66
N LEU A 315 -9.41 -7.27 -20.48
CA LEU A 315 -8.36 -7.81 -21.34
C LEU A 315 -8.10 -9.27 -20.96
N GLY A 316 -7.95 -10.14 -21.97
CA GLY A 316 -7.52 -11.50 -21.73
C GLY A 316 -6.01 -11.55 -21.48
N SER A 317 -5.59 -12.45 -20.59
CA SER A 317 -4.16 -12.70 -20.39
C SER A 317 -3.54 -13.22 -21.69
N VAL A 318 -2.47 -12.57 -22.14
CA VAL A 318 -1.65 -13.09 -23.24
C VAL A 318 -0.63 -14.02 -22.61
N LEU A 319 -0.83 -15.33 -22.81
CA LEU A 319 0.06 -16.37 -22.27
C LEU A 319 1.32 -16.49 -23.12
N GLY A 320 2.48 -16.44 -22.46
CA GLY A 320 3.80 -16.64 -23.07
C GLY A 320 4.91 -16.37 -22.08
N CYS A 321 6.17 -16.57 -22.46
CA CYS A 321 7.29 -16.32 -21.57
C CYS A 321 7.49 -14.82 -21.32
N THR A 322 7.44 -14.39 -20.06
CA THR A 322 7.61 -12.98 -19.65
C THR A 322 9.04 -12.62 -19.25
N ASP A 323 9.95 -13.59 -19.17
CA ASP A 323 11.36 -13.35 -18.83
C ASP A 323 12.14 -12.86 -20.06
N SER A 324 12.64 -11.62 -20.01
CA SER A 324 13.41 -11.01 -21.11
C SER A 324 14.74 -11.69 -21.40
N ASP A 325 15.27 -12.48 -20.46
CA ASP A 325 16.49 -13.25 -20.66
C ASP A 325 16.22 -14.59 -21.35
N ALA A 326 14.98 -15.08 -21.36
CA ALA A 326 14.62 -16.33 -22.01
C ALA A 326 14.62 -16.21 -23.55
N CYS A 327 14.95 -17.31 -24.21
CA CYS A 327 15.09 -17.43 -25.66
C CYS A 327 13.77 -17.26 -26.42
N ASN A 328 12.66 -17.54 -25.76
CA ASN A 328 11.31 -17.42 -26.29
C ASN A 328 10.51 -16.31 -25.58
N TYR A 329 11.19 -15.31 -25.02
CA TYR A 329 10.54 -14.10 -24.50
C TYR A 329 9.51 -13.56 -25.51
N ASP A 330 8.28 -13.40 -25.04
CA ASP A 330 7.20 -12.79 -25.81
C ASP A 330 6.89 -11.41 -25.23
N PRO A 331 7.26 -10.31 -25.90
CA PRO A 331 6.97 -8.96 -25.41
C PRO A 331 5.48 -8.61 -25.38
N LEU A 332 4.61 -9.46 -25.93
CA LEU A 332 3.16 -9.30 -25.85
C LEU A 332 2.54 -10.12 -24.71
N ALA A 333 3.29 -11.02 -24.06
CA ALA A 333 2.79 -11.82 -22.96
C ALA A 333 2.52 -10.94 -21.72
N THR A 334 1.33 -11.07 -21.15
CA THR A 334 0.93 -10.41 -19.90
C THR A 334 0.89 -11.38 -18.72
N ALA A 335 1.05 -12.69 -18.96
CA ALA A 335 1.17 -13.70 -17.92
C ALA A 335 2.09 -14.85 -18.36
N ASP A 336 3.00 -15.27 -17.47
CA ASP A 336 3.91 -16.39 -17.72
C ASP A 336 3.13 -17.71 -17.79
N ASP A 337 3.31 -18.45 -18.88
CA ASP A 337 2.75 -19.79 -19.07
C ASP A 337 3.73 -20.91 -18.70
N MET A 338 4.85 -20.54 -18.06
CA MET A 338 5.96 -21.42 -17.69
C MET A 338 6.63 -22.05 -18.91
N SER A 339 6.50 -21.44 -20.09
CA SER A 339 7.16 -21.91 -21.32
C SER A 339 8.58 -21.38 -21.49
N CYS A 340 9.09 -20.53 -20.60
CA CYS A 340 10.41 -19.92 -20.72
C CYS A 340 11.53 -20.95 -20.98
N ASP A 341 12.17 -20.81 -22.13
CA ASP A 341 13.27 -21.63 -22.63
C ASP A 341 14.58 -20.86 -22.49
N TYR A 342 15.55 -21.43 -21.79
CA TYR A 342 16.88 -20.83 -21.60
C TYR A 342 17.96 -21.58 -22.39
N SER A 343 17.60 -22.49 -23.29
CA SER A 343 18.55 -23.34 -24.00
C SER A 343 19.52 -22.60 -24.94
N CYS A 344 19.25 -21.34 -25.28
CA CYS A 344 20.16 -20.47 -26.03
C CYS A 344 21.18 -19.74 -25.14
N ILE A 345 21.05 -19.84 -23.80
CA ILE A 345 22.00 -19.33 -22.82
C ILE A 345 22.90 -20.51 -22.44
N GLY A 346 24.12 -20.50 -22.97
CA GLY A 346 25.05 -21.66 -22.99
C GLY A 346 25.56 -22.15 -21.64
#